data_AF-A0A3G9K604-F1
#
_entry.id   AF-A0A3G9K604-F1
#
_cell.length_a   1.000
_cell.length_b   1.000
_cell.length_c   1.000
_cell.angle_alpha   90.00
_cell.angle_beta   90.00
_cell.angle_gamma   90.00
#
_symmetry.space_group_name_H-M   'P 1'
#
loop_
_entity.id
_entity.type
_entity.pdbx_description
1 polymer ?
#
loop_
_entity_poly.entity_id
_entity_poly.type
_entity_poly.pdbx_seq_one_letter_code
_entity_poly.pdbx_strand_id
1 'polypeptide(L)'
;MQIQGFSCTRPQPEHMDQMRACATAAELDGLVTAGAYTTDVSRALYLVARRHDGVVTTGVACCCSAAELDVAAVDADEAGARADEIEALGAHTRPITIAYEGNRALDLILGAARSATPLYNLSNGSEQVVVWRMSRPEAIEAVTTTFAQIDGHVADNCLEAVATRLVARRAREARPSMDPRAAVLHPLAMLISEAELSRGTAGLLPGEGLLVHRFA
;
A
#
# COMPACT_ATOMS: atom_id res chain seq x y z
N MET A 1 -2.79 15.61 0.72
CA MET A 1 -3.02 14.36 -0.02
C MET A 1 -4.29 13.67 0.46
N GLN A 2 -5.18 13.24 -0.44
CA GLN A 2 -6.36 12.44 -0.06
C GLN A 2 -6.01 10.96 0.03
N ILE A 3 -6.05 10.43 1.24
CA ILE A 3 -5.77 9.01 1.51
C ILE A 3 -6.98 8.31 2.14
N GLN A 4 -7.03 7.00 2.00
CA GLN A 4 -8.05 6.17 2.63
C GLN A 4 -7.48 4.82 3.08
N GLY A 5 -8.12 4.24 4.09
CA GLY A 5 -7.90 2.83 4.43
C GLY A 5 -8.49 1.89 3.38
N PHE A 6 -8.00 0.65 3.37
CA PHE A 6 -8.44 -0.37 2.43
C PHE A 6 -8.70 -1.70 3.13
N SER A 7 -9.52 -2.53 2.50
CA SER A 7 -9.79 -3.91 2.91
C SER A 7 -8.67 -4.79 2.36
N CYS A 8 -7.65 -5.01 3.17
CA CYS A 8 -6.47 -5.74 2.75
C CYS A 8 -6.77 -7.23 2.57
N THR A 9 -6.42 -7.77 1.41
CA THR A 9 -6.25 -9.21 1.20
C THR A 9 -4.80 -9.57 1.52
N ARG A 10 -4.60 -10.51 2.45
CA ARG A 10 -3.28 -10.79 3.03
C ARG A 10 -3.15 -12.25 3.49
N PRO A 11 -1.94 -12.82 3.62
CA PRO A 11 -1.76 -14.18 4.12
C PRO A 11 -2.28 -14.29 5.56
N GLN A 12 -2.83 -15.43 5.94
CA GLN A 12 -3.05 -15.70 7.36
C GLN A 12 -1.69 -15.86 8.06
N PRO A 13 -1.52 -15.39 9.31
CA PRO A 13 -0.24 -15.51 10.04
C PRO A 13 0.34 -16.94 10.09
N GLU A 14 -0.53 -17.95 10.16
CA GLU A 14 -0.20 -19.38 10.14
C GLU A 14 0.18 -19.93 8.75
N HIS A 15 -0.10 -19.18 7.68
CA HIS A 15 0.13 -19.55 6.27
C HIS A 15 1.11 -18.59 5.56
N MET A 16 2.01 -17.97 6.33
CA MET A 16 3.00 -17.02 5.78
C MET A 16 3.97 -17.65 4.77
N ASP A 17 4.18 -18.96 4.82
CA ASP A 17 4.94 -19.75 3.84
C ASP A 17 4.31 -19.73 2.44
N GLN A 18 3.01 -19.41 2.34
CA GLN A 18 2.28 -19.32 1.08
C GLN A 18 2.24 -17.89 0.51
N MET A 19 2.83 -16.92 1.20
CA MET A 19 2.94 -15.54 0.71
C MET A 19 3.72 -15.51 -0.60
N ARG A 20 3.10 -15.00 -1.67
CA ARG A 20 3.73 -14.86 -2.98
C ARG A 20 3.10 -13.75 -3.81
N ALA A 21 3.79 -13.35 -4.88
CA ALA A 21 3.20 -12.59 -5.97
C ALA A 21 2.22 -13.47 -6.74
N CYS A 22 0.96 -13.06 -6.83
CA CYS A 22 -0.04 -13.67 -7.70
C CYS A 22 -0.04 -12.96 -9.05
N ALA A 23 -0.16 -13.72 -10.13
CA ALA A 23 -0.22 -13.15 -11.49
C ALA A 23 -1.66 -12.84 -11.93
N THR A 24 -2.65 -13.55 -11.37
CA THR A 24 -4.06 -13.44 -11.80
C THR A 24 -5.02 -13.41 -10.62
N ALA A 25 -6.22 -12.85 -10.83
CA ALA A 25 -7.29 -12.88 -9.84
C ALA A 25 -7.64 -14.31 -9.39
N ALA A 26 -7.64 -15.27 -10.32
CA ALA A 26 -7.96 -16.67 -10.04
C ALA A 26 -6.95 -17.33 -9.08
N GLU A 27 -5.66 -17.00 -9.18
CA GLU A 27 -4.65 -17.48 -8.23
C GLU A 27 -4.87 -16.94 -6.82
N LEU A 28 -5.19 -15.64 -6.72
CA LEU A 28 -5.48 -15.00 -5.43
C LEU A 28 -6.78 -15.54 -4.82
N ASP A 29 -7.81 -15.76 -5.63
CA ASP A 29 -9.06 -16.38 -5.21
C ASP A 29 -8.87 -17.82 -4.74
N GLY A 30 -8.01 -18.58 -5.42
CA GLY A 30 -7.61 -19.91 -4.98
C GLY A 30 -6.98 -19.90 -3.60
N LEU A 31 -6.09 -18.93 -3.32
CA LEU A 31 -5.47 -18.77 -1.99
C LEU A 31 -6.46 -18.36 -0.91
N VAL A 32 -7.40 -17.47 -1.22
CA VAL A 32 -8.45 -17.07 -0.27
C VAL A 32 -9.39 -18.24 0.01
N THR A 33 -9.80 -18.98 -1.02
CA THR A 33 -10.68 -20.15 -0.90
C THR A 33 -10.01 -21.29 -0.12
N ALA A 34 -8.70 -21.49 -0.32
CA ALA A 34 -7.90 -22.46 0.42
C ALA A 34 -7.63 -22.04 1.88
N GLY A 35 -8.02 -20.82 2.29
CA GLY A 35 -7.79 -20.29 3.62
C GLY A 35 -6.36 -19.80 3.86
N ALA A 36 -5.48 -19.83 2.86
CA ALA A 36 -4.13 -19.30 3.00
C ALA A 36 -4.10 -17.77 3.10
N TYR A 37 -5.05 -17.11 2.42
CA TYR A 37 -5.24 -15.67 2.47
C TYR A 37 -6.61 -15.34 3.09
N THR A 38 -6.69 -14.15 3.69
CA THR A 38 -7.94 -13.59 4.22
C THR A 38 -8.11 -12.15 3.73
N THR A 39 -9.35 -11.70 3.60
CA THR A 39 -9.67 -10.30 3.28
C THR A 39 -10.28 -9.63 4.50
N ASP A 40 -9.66 -8.54 4.95
CA ASP A 40 -10.11 -7.79 6.10
C ASP A 40 -11.50 -7.18 5.84
N VAL A 41 -12.46 -7.46 6.73
CA VAL A 41 -13.85 -6.97 6.61
C VAL A 41 -13.94 -5.45 6.69
N SER A 42 -13.09 -4.82 7.50
CA SER A 42 -13.07 -3.37 7.66
C SER A 42 -11.83 -2.78 7.01
N ARG A 43 -12.00 -1.58 6.44
CA ARG A 43 -10.89 -0.76 5.95
C ARG A 43 -9.97 -0.38 7.11
N ALA A 44 -8.68 -0.43 6.86
CA ALA A 44 -7.65 -0.06 7.82
C ALA A 44 -6.49 0.66 7.13
N LEU A 45 -5.69 1.35 7.93
CA LEU A 45 -4.34 1.78 7.55
C LEU A 45 -3.36 0.77 8.15
N TYR A 46 -2.24 0.52 7.49
CA TYR A 46 -1.23 -0.42 7.99
C TYR A 46 0.08 0.32 8.21
N LEU A 47 0.51 0.41 9.46
CA LEU A 47 1.84 0.91 9.77
C LEU A 47 2.84 -0.22 9.55
N VAL A 48 3.92 0.08 8.84
CA VAL A 48 4.98 -0.86 8.51
C VAL A 48 6.29 -0.32 9.06
N ALA A 49 7.05 -1.15 9.75
CA ALA A 49 8.43 -0.90 10.11
C ALA A 49 9.31 -1.96 9.45
N ARG A 50 10.32 -1.53 8.69
CA ARG A 50 11.34 -2.40 8.11
C ARG A 50 12.67 -2.12 8.77
N ARG A 51 13.32 -3.14 9.32
CA ARG A 51 14.74 -3.11 9.62
C ARG A 51 15.51 -3.66 8.42
N HIS A 52 16.33 -2.82 7.81
CA HIS A 52 17.24 -3.16 6.72
C HIS A 52 18.62 -2.57 7.01
N ASP A 53 19.66 -3.40 6.93
CA ASP A 53 21.06 -3.00 7.24
C ASP A 53 21.22 -2.26 8.57
N GLY A 54 20.49 -2.70 9.60
CA GLY A 54 20.53 -2.12 10.95
C GLY A 54 19.76 -0.81 11.12
N VAL A 55 19.22 -0.25 10.04
CA VAL A 55 18.35 0.94 10.09
C VAL A 55 16.89 0.50 10.11
N VAL A 56 16.09 1.12 10.97
CA VAL A 56 14.63 0.93 10.98
C VAL A 56 13.99 2.12 10.26
N THR A 57 13.24 1.84 9.21
CA THR A 57 12.41 2.79 8.49
C THR A 57 10.94 2.47 8.71
N THR A 58 10.11 3.49 8.90
CA THR A 58 8.67 3.35 9.10
C THR A 58 7.87 4.07 8.02
N GLY A 59 6.69 3.51 7.70
CA GLY A 59 5.78 4.09 6.73
C GLY A 59 4.36 3.56 6.87
N VAL A 60 3.40 4.27 6.28
CA VAL A 60 1.97 3.94 6.36
C VAL A 60 1.49 3.45 5.01
N ALA A 61 1.06 2.20 4.94
CA ALA A 61 0.37 1.66 3.78
C ALA A 61 -1.12 2.05 3.81
N CYS A 62 -1.57 2.67 2.73
CA CYS A 62 -2.93 3.16 2.51
C CYS A 62 -3.26 3.16 1.02
N CYS A 63 -4.42 3.72 0.64
CA CYS A 63 -4.70 4.03 -0.76
C CYS A 63 -4.74 5.54 -0.97
N CYS A 64 -4.24 6.01 -2.11
CA CYS A 64 -4.27 7.42 -2.51
C CYS A 64 -4.99 7.57 -3.86
N SER A 65 -5.47 8.76 -4.19
CA SER A 65 -6.10 9.02 -5.49
C SER A 65 -5.07 8.92 -6.63
N ALA A 66 -5.34 8.09 -7.64
CA ALA A 66 -4.49 8.02 -8.84
C ALA A 66 -4.40 9.37 -9.57
N ALA A 67 -5.38 10.26 -9.38
CA ALA A 67 -5.39 11.59 -9.98
C ALA A 67 -4.43 12.58 -9.30
N GLU A 68 -4.00 12.30 -8.06
CA GLU A 68 -3.06 13.15 -7.30
C GLU A 68 -1.60 12.76 -7.53
N LEU A 69 -1.35 11.63 -8.21
CA LEU A 69 -0.01 11.16 -8.48
C LEU A 69 0.66 12.01 -9.57
N ASP A 70 1.53 12.92 -9.15
CA ASP A 70 2.51 13.54 -10.04
C ASP A 70 3.64 12.55 -10.31
N VAL A 71 3.85 12.20 -11.57
CA VAL A 71 4.72 11.08 -11.98
C VAL A 71 5.76 11.55 -12.98
N ALA A 72 6.99 11.13 -12.76
CA ALA A 72 8.05 11.29 -13.75
C ALA A 72 7.73 10.49 -15.02
N ALA A 73 8.35 10.89 -16.13
CA ALA A 73 8.28 10.12 -17.37
C ALA A 73 8.95 8.74 -17.18
N VAL A 74 8.29 7.70 -17.66
CA VAL A 74 8.80 6.33 -17.75
C VAL A 74 8.55 5.80 -19.16
N ASP A 75 9.14 4.65 -19.49
CA ASP A 75 8.86 3.98 -20.76
C ASP A 75 7.39 3.57 -20.87
N ALA A 76 6.76 3.91 -22.00
CA ALA A 76 5.33 3.72 -22.19
C ALA A 76 4.96 2.24 -22.39
N ASP A 77 5.83 1.45 -23.00
CA ASP A 77 5.61 0.03 -23.24
C ASP A 77 5.76 -0.74 -21.92
N GLU A 78 6.77 -0.40 -21.11
CA GLU A 78 6.93 -0.97 -19.76
C GLU A 78 5.74 -0.62 -18.86
N ALA A 79 5.27 0.63 -18.87
CA ALA A 79 4.11 1.04 -18.09
C ALA A 79 2.81 0.37 -18.57
N GLY A 80 2.68 0.17 -19.88
CA GLY A 80 1.58 -0.58 -20.50
C GLY A 80 1.56 -2.04 -20.03
N ALA A 81 2.70 -2.72 -20.13
CA ALA A 81 2.84 -4.11 -19.67
C ALA A 81 2.53 -4.24 -18.17
N ARG A 82 3.04 -3.31 -17.34
CA ARG A 82 2.73 -3.31 -15.90
C ARG A 82 1.26 -3.03 -15.61
N ALA A 83 0.60 -2.16 -16.38
CA ALA A 83 -0.84 -1.92 -16.24
C ALA A 83 -1.65 -3.18 -16.58
N ASP A 84 -1.25 -3.91 -17.62
CA ASP A 84 -1.89 -5.16 -18.04
C ASP A 84 -1.73 -6.25 -16.95
N GLU A 85 -0.57 -6.33 -16.28
CA GLU A 85 -0.36 -7.21 -15.12
C GLU A 85 -1.29 -6.86 -13.96
N ILE A 86 -1.41 -5.58 -13.62
CA ILE A 86 -2.29 -5.09 -12.56
C ILE A 86 -3.76 -5.41 -12.87
N GLU A 87 -4.18 -5.23 -14.13
CA GLU A 87 -5.54 -5.54 -14.59
C GLU A 87 -5.82 -7.06 -14.59
N ALA A 88 -4.86 -7.89 -15.00
CA ALA A 88 -4.98 -9.35 -14.98
C ALA A 88 -5.10 -9.91 -13.55
N LEU A 89 -4.37 -9.31 -12.61
CA LEU A 89 -4.48 -9.64 -11.19
C LEU A 89 -5.76 -9.07 -10.56
N GLY A 90 -6.23 -7.92 -11.02
CA GLY A 90 -7.38 -7.23 -10.43
C GLY A 90 -7.10 -6.66 -9.04
N ALA A 91 -5.82 -6.42 -8.71
CA ALA A 91 -5.39 -5.90 -7.42
C ALA A 91 -4.08 -5.11 -7.51
N HIS A 92 -3.88 -4.19 -6.57
CA HIS A 92 -2.60 -3.53 -6.33
C HIS A 92 -1.83 -4.29 -5.24
N THR A 93 -0.64 -4.79 -5.58
CA THR A 93 0.26 -5.55 -4.69
C THR A 93 1.52 -4.78 -4.32
N ARG A 94 1.91 -3.80 -5.15
CA ARG A 94 3.10 -2.99 -4.96
C ARG A 94 2.70 -1.56 -4.62
N PRO A 95 3.08 -1.04 -3.43
CA PRO A 95 2.75 0.33 -3.07
C PRO A 95 3.61 1.33 -3.83
N ILE A 96 3.01 2.44 -4.24
CA ILE A 96 3.74 3.62 -4.70
C ILE A 96 4.32 4.32 -3.48
N THR A 97 5.63 4.62 -3.47
CA THR A 97 6.23 5.32 -2.35
C THR A 97 5.99 6.81 -2.49
N ILE A 98 5.31 7.41 -1.52
CA ILE A 98 5.02 8.84 -1.47
C ILE A 98 5.75 9.42 -0.27
N ALA A 99 6.68 10.34 -0.52
CA ALA A 99 7.40 11.06 0.51
C ALA A 99 6.62 12.31 0.95
N TYR A 100 6.71 12.64 2.24
CA TYR A 100 6.03 13.80 2.81
C TYR A 100 6.87 14.46 3.91
N GLU A 101 6.67 15.76 4.12
CA GLU A 101 7.34 16.49 5.20
C GLU A 101 6.83 16.05 6.58
N GLY A 102 7.75 15.84 7.53
CA GLY A 102 7.42 15.33 8.86
C GLY A 102 6.37 16.17 9.59
N ASN A 103 5.46 15.50 10.30
CA ASN A 103 4.38 16.16 11.04
C ASN A 103 4.27 15.58 12.46
N ARG A 104 4.48 16.43 13.46
CA ARG A 104 4.51 16.02 14.87
C ARG A 104 3.21 15.38 15.37
N ALA A 105 2.05 15.79 14.85
CA ALA A 105 0.78 15.19 15.23
C ALA A 105 0.68 13.76 14.67
N LEU A 106 1.10 13.54 13.41
CA LEU A 106 1.20 12.20 12.85
C LEU A 106 2.18 11.32 13.63
N ASP A 107 3.35 11.85 13.99
CA ASP A 107 4.37 11.08 14.74
C ASP A 107 3.81 10.53 16.07
N LEU A 108 2.99 11.33 16.76
CA LEU A 108 2.32 10.92 17.99
C LEU A 108 1.27 9.82 17.73
N ILE A 109 0.43 9.98 16.71
CA ILE A 109 -0.62 9.00 16.38
C ILE A 109 0.01 7.67 15.92
N LEU A 110 1.00 7.73 15.02
CA LEU A 110 1.73 6.57 14.53
C LEU A 110 2.59 5.93 15.62
N GLY A 111 3.16 6.74 16.52
CA GLY A 111 3.83 6.30 17.74
C GLY A 111 2.92 5.43 18.62
N ALA A 112 1.71 5.91 18.89
CA ALA A 112 0.72 5.16 19.68
C ALA A 112 0.32 3.85 18.99
N ALA A 113 0.14 3.85 17.65
CA ALA A 113 -0.20 2.65 16.89
C ALA A 113 0.83 1.51 17.04
N ARG A 114 2.13 1.84 17.19
CA ARG A 114 3.22 0.85 17.38
C ARG A 114 3.17 0.13 18.72
N SER A 115 2.47 0.68 19.71
CA SER A 115 2.32 0.04 21.02
C SER A 115 1.29 -1.10 21.02
N ALA A 116 0.49 -1.22 19.96
CA ALA A 116 -0.45 -2.32 19.78
C ALA A 116 0.27 -3.63 19.43
N THR A 117 -0.42 -4.76 19.63
CA THR A 117 0.05 -6.06 19.14
C THR A 117 0.18 -6.01 17.61
N PRO A 118 1.36 -6.34 17.05
CA PRO A 118 1.54 -6.34 15.61
C PRO A 118 0.73 -7.45 14.94
N LEU A 119 0.25 -7.16 13.73
CA LEU A 119 -0.39 -8.13 12.84
C LEU A 119 0.65 -9.12 12.29
N TYR A 120 1.82 -8.62 11.91
CA TYR A 120 2.96 -9.43 11.49
C TYR A 120 4.22 -8.96 12.20
N ASN A 121 5.06 -9.91 12.57
CA ASN A 121 6.43 -9.66 13.03
C ASN A 121 7.33 -10.72 12.40
N LEU A 122 7.77 -10.43 11.17
CA LEU A 122 8.54 -11.33 10.33
C LEU A 122 10.02 -10.98 10.48
N SER A 123 10.87 -11.95 10.80
CA SER A 123 12.32 -11.72 10.85
C SER A 123 13.08 -12.94 10.35
N ASN A 124 14.18 -12.69 9.63
CA ASN A 124 15.15 -13.71 9.23
C ASN A 124 16.51 -13.52 9.94
N GLY A 125 16.54 -12.77 11.04
CA GLY A 125 17.75 -12.45 11.79
C GLY A 125 18.36 -11.10 11.41
N SER A 126 18.72 -10.90 10.14
CA SER A 126 19.25 -9.60 9.66
C SER A 126 18.13 -8.60 9.39
N GLU A 127 17.10 -9.03 8.69
CA GLU A 127 15.94 -8.23 8.31
C GLU A 127 14.77 -8.47 9.27
N GLN A 128 13.93 -7.44 9.41
CA GLN A 128 12.67 -7.55 10.15
C GLN A 128 11.61 -6.67 9.51
N VAL A 129 10.40 -7.21 9.35
CA VAL A 129 9.20 -6.44 8.98
C VAL A 129 8.17 -6.59 10.08
N VAL A 130 7.73 -5.48 10.64
CA VAL A 130 6.64 -5.43 11.60
C VAL A 130 5.49 -4.63 11.00
N VAL A 131 4.28 -5.18 11.05
CA VAL A 131 3.08 -4.55 10.50
C VAL A 131 2.04 -4.42 11.61
N TRP A 132 1.47 -3.23 11.78
CA TRP A 132 0.35 -2.98 12.69
C TRP A 132 -0.88 -2.56 11.90
N ARG A 133 -2.03 -3.13 12.26
CA ARG A 133 -3.32 -2.79 11.66
C ARG A 133 -3.99 -1.69 12.48
N MET A 134 -4.20 -0.51 11.88
CA MET A 134 -4.96 0.59 12.47
C MET A 134 -6.38 0.56 11.92
N SER A 135 -7.31 -0.01 12.70
CA SER A 135 -8.72 -0.16 12.31
C SER A 135 -9.71 0.68 13.12
N ARG A 136 -9.23 1.46 14.10
CA ARG A 136 -10.09 2.33 14.91
C ARG A 136 -10.56 3.53 14.07
N PRO A 137 -11.88 3.78 13.92
CA PRO A 137 -12.38 4.85 13.08
C PRO A 137 -11.78 6.22 13.42
N GLU A 138 -11.65 6.55 14.71
CA GLU A 138 -11.13 7.84 15.16
C GLU A 138 -9.65 8.01 14.81
N ALA A 139 -8.86 6.93 14.87
CA ALA A 139 -7.45 6.96 14.49
C ALA A 139 -7.29 7.12 12.97
N ILE A 140 -8.10 6.39 12.18
CA ILE A 140 -8.10 6.52 10.72
C ILE A 140 -8.51 7.95 10.33
N GLU A 141 -9.57 8.49 10.92
CA GLU A 141 -10.04 9.86 10.66
C GLU A 141 -8.95 10.90 11.02
N ALA A 142 -8.29 10.77 12.17
CA ALA A 142 -7.21 11.66 12.57
C ALA A 142 -6.04 11.63 11.58
N VAL A 143 -5.60 10.43 11.15
CA VAL A 143 -4.50 10.28 10.19
C VAL A 143 -4.89 10.83 8.82
N THR A 144 -6.06 10.45 8.30
CA THR A 144 -6.54 10.91 7.00
C THR A 144 -6.76 12.43 6.95
N THR A 145 -7.34 13.02 8.00
CA THR A 145 -7.52 14.48 8.12
C THR A 145 -6.17 15.21 8.16
N THR A 146 -5.18 14.65 8.87
CA THR A 146 -3.86 15.26 8.94
C THR A 146 -3.14 15.18 7.59
N PHE A 147 -3.18 14.04 6.89
CA PHE A 147 -2.61 13.91 5.54
C PHE A 147 -3.33 14.78 4.50
N ALA A 148 -4.60 15.11 4.68
CA ALA A 148 -5.30 16.05 3.82
C ALA A 148 -4.66 17.46 3.81
N GLN A 149 -3.92 17.82 4.86
CA GLN A 149 -3.21 19.10 5.01
C GLN A 149 -1.72 19.01 4.66
N ILE A 150 -1.23 17.85 4.25
CA ILE A 150 0.18 17.60 3.94
C ILE A 150 0.30 17.30 2.44
N ASP A 151 1.25 17.97 1.80
CA ASP A 151 1.65 17.65 0.44
C ASP A 151 2.68 16.52 0.43
N GLY A 152 2.68 15.74 -0.64
CA GLY A 152 3.67 14.69 -0.84
C GLY A 152 3.94 14.49 -2.32
N HIS A 153 5.02 13.78 -2.61
CA HIS A 153 5.47 13.51 -3.97
C HIS A 153 5.87 12.04 -4.13
N VAL A 154 5.79 11.54 -5.36
CA VAL A 154 6.24 10.17 -5.68
C VAL A 154 7.76 10.13 -5.56
N ALA A 155 8.25 9.36 -4.58
CA ALA A 155 9.68 9.26 -4.27
C ALA A 155 10.30 7.96 -4.82
N ASP A 156 9.49 6.91 -5.00
CA ASP A 156 9.93 5.64 -5.58
C ASP A 156 8.74 4.89 -6.20
N ASN A 157 9.02 3.85 -6.98
CA ASN A 157 8.05 3.06 -7.76
C ASN A 157 7.30 3.90 -8.82
N CYS A 158 8.01 4.78 -9.54
CA CYS A 158 7.44 5.60 -10.62
C CYS A 158 6.72 4.78 -11.69
N LEU A 159 7.28 3.62 -12.09
CA LEU A 159 6.64 2.72 -13.04
C LEU A 159 5.26 2.25 -12.54
N GLU A 160 5.15 1.91 -11.25
CA GLU A 160 3.87 1.51 -10.61
C GLU A 160 2.86 2.66 -10.60
N ALA A 161 3.34 3.88 -10.35
CA ALA A 161 2.52 5.08 -10.35
C ALA A 161 1.94 5.39 -11.73
N VAL A 162 2.76 5.31 -12.78
CA VAL A 162 2.30 5.49 -14.17
C VAL A 162 1.36 4.36 -14.59
N ALA A 163 1.70 3.12 -14.28
CA ALA A 163 0.87 1.96 -14.60
C ALA A 163 -0.51 2.05 -13.94
N THR A 164 -0.59 2.35 -12.63
CA THR A 164 -1.91 2.49 -11.98
C THR A 164 -2.69 3.69 -12.52
N ARG A 165 -2.04 4.81 -12.87
CA ARG A 165 -2.74 5.91 -13.55
C ARG A 165 -3.36 5.46 -14.87
N LEU A 166 -2.66 4.63 -15.63
CA LEU A 166 -3.16 4.04 -16.86
C LEU A 166 -4.37 3.12 -16.59
N VAL A 167 -4.28 2.23 -15.61
CA VAL A 167 -5.41 1.36 -15.17
C VAL A 167 -6.62 2.20 -14.76
N ALA A 168 -6.43 3.21 -13.91
CA ALA A 168 -7.51 4.10 -13.48
C ALA A 168 -8.14 4.87 -14.64
N ARG A 169 -7.33 5.28 -15.63
CA ARG A 169 -7.81 5.94 -16.86
C ARG A 169 -8.65 4.98 -17.70
N ARG A 170 -8.14 3.79 -18.01
CA ARG A 170 -8.86 2.74 -18.76
C ARG A 170 -10.17 2.39 -18.08
N ALA A 171 -10.18 2.27 -16.75
CA ALA A 171 -11.38 1.99 -15.96
C ALA A 171 -12.45 3.09 -16.09
N ARG A 172 -12.04 4.37 -16.09
CA ARG A 172 -12.95 5.52 -16.30
C ARG A 172 -13.47 5.59 -17.74
N GLU A 173 -12.61 5.35 -18.72
CA GLU A 173 -12.99 5.31 -20.14
C GLU A 173 -14.03 4.21 -20.41
N ALA A 174 -13.82 3.02 -19.83
CA ALA A 174 -14.75 1.90 -19.94
C ALA A 174 -16.07 2.14 -19.16
N ARG A 175 -16.05 2.95 -18.10
CA ARG A 175 -17.23 3.23 -17.25
C ARG A 175 -17.24 4.68 -16.75
N PRO A 176 -17.75 5.63 -17.55
CA PRO A 176 -17.72 7.05 -17.21
C PRO A 176 -18.51 7.43 -15.94
N SER A 177 -19.52 6.63 -15.57
CA SER A 177 -20.34 6.81 -14.35
C SER A 177 -19.80 6.06 -13.13
N MET A 178 -18.54 5.59 -13.16
CA MET A 178 -17.91 4.90 -12.04
C MET A 178 -17.89 5.79 -10.79
N ASP A 179 -18.20 5.20 -9.63
CA ASP A 179 -18.05 5.87 -8.34
C ASP A 179 -16.62 6.42 -8.21
N PRO A 180 -16.44 7.73 -7.97
CA PRO A 180 -15.12 8.31 -7.73
C PRO A 180 -14.35 7.61 -6.64
N ARG A 181 -15.00 6.91 -5.70
CA ARG A 181 -14.43 6.12 -4.59
C ARG A 181 -14.07 4.67 -4.95
N ALA A 182 -14.26 4.25 -6.21
CA ALA A 182 -13.96 2.89 -6.64
C ALA A 182 -12.48 2.53 -6.35
N ALA A 183 -12.26 1.28 -5.93
CA ALA A 183 -10.95 0.79 -5.50
C ALA A 183 -9.86 0.93 -6.58
N VAL A 184 -10.23 0.70 -7.86
CA VAL A 184 -9.34 0.81 -9.03
C VAL A 184 -8.81 2.24 -9.26
N LEU A 185 -9.49 3.25 -8.73
CA LEU A 185 -9.07 4.66 -8.83
C LEU A 185 -8.10 5.04 -7.70
N HIS A 186 -7.86 4.14 -6.75
CA HIS A 186 -7.06 4.40 -5.56
C HIS A 186 -5.97 3.34 -5.35
N PRO A 187 -4.81 3.46 -6.04
CA PRO A 187 -3.67 2.58 -5.85
C PRO A 187 -3.27 2.43 -4.38
N LEU A 188 -2.63 1.30 -4.11
CA LEU A 188 -1.86 1.12 -2.89
C LEU A 188 -0.67 2.10 -2.87
N ALA A 189 -0.47 2.78 -1.75
CA ALA A 189 0.62 3.71 -1.51
C ALA A 189 1.30 3.41 -0.17
N MET A 190 2.59 3.72 -0.08
CA MET A 190 3.38 3.70 1.14
C MET A 190 3.83 5.14 1.44
N LEU A 191 3.25 5.75 2.47
CA LEU A 191 3.61 7.09 2.90
C LEU A 191 4.82 7.01 3.84
N ILE A 192 5.91 7.69 3.49
CA ILE A 192 7.16 7.70 4.27
C ILE A 192 7.57 9.15 4.49
N SER A 193 7.99 9.53 5.70
CA SER A 193 8.48 10.90 5.90
C SER A 193 9.86 11.07 5.26
N GLU A 194 10.21 12.29 4.83
CA GLU A 194 11.55 12.60 4.30
C GLU A 194 12.69 12.20 5.27
N ALA A 195 12.45 12.35 6.57
CA ALA A 195 13.41 11.99 7.61
C ALA A 195 13.63 10.47 7.71
N GLU A 196 12.60 9.68 7.44
CA GLU A 196 12.67 8.22 7.42
C GLU A 196 13.32 7.73 6.11
N LEU A 197 12.96 8.34 4.99
CA LEU A 197 13.47 7.99 3.66
C LEU A 197 14.97 8.32 3.51
N SER A 198 15.41 9.45 4.05
CA SER A 198 16.83 9.85 4.02
C SER A 198 17.75 8.95 4.86
N ARG A 199 17.20 8.16 5.77
CA ARG A 199 17.97 7.31 6.69
C ARG A 199 18.01 5.85 6.28
N GLY A 200 16.99 5.35 5.58
CA GLY A 200 16.88 3.93 5.23
C GLY A 200 16.22 3.69 3.89
N THR A 201 15.40 2.64 3.80
CA THR A 201 14.88 2.13 2.52
C THR A 201 13.43 2.51 2.26
N ALA A 202 13.10 2.80 1.00
CA ALA A 202 11.72 2.97 0.53
C ALA A 202 10.95 1.64 0.47
N GLY A 203 11.66 0.53 0.28
CA GLY A 203 11.09 -0.82 0.15
C GLY A 203 10.73 -1.43 1.50
N LEU A 204 9.61 -1.00 2.09
CA LEU A 204 9.22 -1.47 3.43
C LEU A 204 8.58 -2.86 3.47
N LEU A 205 7.94 -3.29 2.37
CA LEU A 205 7.35 -4.62 2.28
C LEU A 205 8.38 -5.66 1.84
N PRO A 206 8.31 -6.90 2.34
CA PRO A 206 9.27 -7.95 1.99
C PRO A 206 9.07 -8.53 0.58
N GLY A 207 7.98 -8.17 -0.09
CA GLY A 207 7.62 -8.61 -1.42
C GLY A 207 6.16 -8.31 -1.73
N GLU A 208 5.75 -8.61 -2.96
CA GLU A 208 4.35 -8.56 -3.36
C GLU A 208 3.55 -9.66 -2.66
N GLY A 209 2.32 -9.35 -2.23
CA GLY A 209 1.41 -10.33 -1.64
C GLY A 209 1.24 -10.24 -0.12
N LEU A 210 2.03 -9.44 0.60
CA LEU A 210 1.81 -9.23 2.05
C LEU A 210 0.59 -8.34 2.31
N LEU A 211 0.47 -7.23 1.58
CA LEU A 211 -0.65 -6.31 1.62
C LEU A 211 -1.21 -6.14 0.21
N VAL A 212 -2.41 -6.66 -0.05
CA VAL A 212 -3.04 -6.62 -1.38
C VAL A 212 -4.32 -5.81 -1.33
N HIS A 213 -4.46 -4.84 -2.21
CA HIS A 213 -5.67 -4.02 -2.36
C HIS A 213 -6.41 -4.42 -3.64
N ARG A 214 -7.47 -5.22 -3.49
CA ARG A 214 -8.27 -5.73 -4.61
C ARG A 214 -9.23 -4.67 -5.15
N PHE A 215 -9.45 -4.69 -6.46
CA PHE A 215 -10.42 -3.83 -7.13
C PHE A 215 -11.29 -4.52 -8.20
N ALA A 216 -11.00 -5.80 -8.50
CA ALA A 216 -11.83 -6.68 -9.32
C ALA A 216 -12.58 -7.70 -8.45
#